data_AF-A0A2I2A7F4-F1
#
_entry.id   AF-A0A2I2A7F4-F1
#
_cell.length_a   1.000
_cell.length_b   1.000
_cell.length_c   1.000
_cell.angle_alpha   90.00
_cell.angle_beta   90.00
_cell.angle_gamma   90.00
#
_symmetry.space_group_name_H-M   'P 1'
#
loop_
_entity.id
_entity.type
_entity.pdbx_description
1 polymer ?
#
loop_
_entity_poly.entity_id
_entity_poly.type
_entity_poly.pdbx_seq_one_letter_code
_entity_poly.pdbx_strand_id
1 'polypeptide(L)' 'MKNLGFEPSHYVLKVSGKHNLVFKTKHNDSDYLTKVAKDLIDQPDGHFTQFEIHPSDHANGEMTQAEHFVRPHLSTEL' A
#
# COMPACT_ATOMS: atom_id res chain seq x y z
N MET A 1 -21.79 14.17 23.58
CA MET A 1 -21.97 13.05 22.62
C MET A 1 -20.59 12.62 22.17
N LYS A 2 -20.14 11.41 22.55
CA LYS A 2 -18.86 10.90 22.04
C LYS A 2 -19.08 10.57 20.56
N ASN A 3 -18.31 11.18 19.66
CA ASN A 3 -18.20 10.68 18.30
C ASN A 3 -17.85 9.20 18.42
N LEU A 4 -18.76 8.32 17.99
CA LEU A 4 -18.45 6.92 17.70
C LEU A 4 -17.59 6.96 16.43
N GLY A 5 -16.34 7.41 16.61
CA GLY A 5 -15.35 7.48 15.56
C GLY A 5 -15.16 6.07 15.02
N PHE A 6 -15.24 5.94 13.70
CA PHE A 6 -14.81 4.75 13.01
C PHE A 6 -13.33 4.54 13.33
N GLU A 7 -13.03 3.59 14.21
CA GLU A 7 -11.68 3.14 14.51
C GLU A 7 -11.43 1.87 13.67
N PRO A 8 -10.66 1.97 12.57
CA PRO A 8 -10.37 0.82 11.73
C PRO A 8 -9.58 -0.22 12.52
N SER A 9 -9.92 -1.49 12.35
CA SER A 9 -9.19 -2.58 13.04
C SER A 9 -7.73 -2.70 12.56
N HIS A 10 -7.46 -2.29 11.32
CA HIS A 10 -6.15 -2.34 10.68
C HIS A 10 -5.96 -1.16 9.72
N TYR A 11 -4.70 -0.81 9.52
CA TYR A 11 -4.22 0.01 8.43
C TYR A 11 -3.54 -0.89 7.40
N VAL A 12 -3.65 -0.52 6.13
CA VAL A 12 -2.97 -1.16 5.01
C VAL A 12 -1.87 -0.22 4.54
N LEU A 13 -0.68 -0.76 4.35
CA LEU A 13 0.43 -0.11 3.67
C LEU A 13 0.54 -0.69 2.26
N LYS A 14 0.57 0.19 1.26
CA LYS A 14 1.03 -0.17 -0.10
C LYS A 14 2.28 0.64 -0.42
N VAL A 15 3.34 -0.05 -0.81
CA VAL A 15 4.59 0.55 -1.28
C VAL A 15 4.75 0.21 -2.75
N SER A 16 4.85 1.22 -3.61
CA SER A 16 5.01 1.06 -5.05
C SER A 16 6.35 1.58 -5.52
N GLY A 17 6.81 1.02 -6.64
CA GLY A 17 8.16 1.28 -7.15
C GLY A 17 8.31 1.05 -8.63
N LYS A 18 9.57 1.01 -9.06
CA LYS A 18 10.01 0.67 -10.41
C LYS A 18 9.44 -0.68 -10.85
N HIS A 19 9.34 -0.88 -12.15
CA HIS A 19 8.89 -2.14 -12.76
C HIS A 19 7.51 -2.62 -12.30
N ASN A 20 6.61 -1.70 -11.92
CA ASN A 20 5.27 -2.01 -11.42
C ASN A 20 5.29 -2.89 -10.15
N LEU A 21 6.37 -2.83 -9.37
CA LEU A 21 6.49 -3.56 -8.12
C LEU A 21 5.55 -2.93 -7.08
N VAL A 22 4.72 -3.75 -6.44
CA VAL A 22 3.93 -3.35 -5.27
C VAL A 22 4.17 -4.33 -4.15
N PHE A 23 4.52 -3.80 -2.99
CA PHE A 23 4.51 -4.51 -1.72
C PHE A 23 3.29 -4.07 -0.90
N LYS A 24 2.62 -5.04 -0.27
CA LYS A 24 1.48 -4.78 0.59
C LYS A 24 1.66 -5.47 1.93
N THR A 25 1.33 -4.76 2.99
CA THR A 25 1.22 -5.32 4.33
C THR A 25 0.15 -4.58 5.12
N LYS A 26 -0.18 -5.07 6.31
CA LYS A 26 -1.14 -4.45 7.20
C LYS A 26 -0.69 -4.54 8.65
N HIS A 27 -1.10 -3.57 9.44
CA HIS A 27 -0.83 -3.53 10.88
C HIS A 27 -1.91 -2.70 11.58
N ASN A 28 -2.05 -2.84 12.89
CA ASN A 28 -2.98 -2.01 13.69
C ASN A 28 -2.39 -0.64 14.06
N ASP A 29 -1.14 -0.36 13.66
CA ASP A 29 -0.40 0.86 14.00
C ASP A 29 0.15 1.48 12.70
N SER A 30 -0.35 2.67 12.36
CA SER A 30 0.05 3.41 11.17
C SER A 30 1.45 4.03 11.29
N ASP A 31 1.93 4.34 12.49
CA ASP A 31 3.29 4.86 12.71
C ASP A 31 4.32 3.75 12.49
N TYR A 32 4.01 2.52 12.91
CA TYR A 32 4.80 1.34 12.56
C TYR A 32 4.88 1.15 11.04
N LEU A 33 3.74 1.20 10.34
CA LEU A 33 3.73 1.09 8.88
C LEU A 33 4.51 2.21 8.19
N THR A 34 4.46 3.42 8.73
CA THR A 34 5.23 4.55 8.21
C THR A 34 6.73 4.30 8.30
N LYS A 35 7.21 3.68 9.39
CA LYS A 35 8.62 3.27 9.52
C LYS A 35 8.99 2.21 8.49
N VAL A 36 8.18 1.17 8.36
CA VAL A 36 8.39 0.11 7.34
C VAL A 36 8.47 0.70 5.93
N ALA A 37 7.59 1.65 5.60
CA ALA A 37 7.58 2.30 4.29
C ALA A 37 8.87 3.10 4.02
N LYS A 38 9.33 3.87 5.01
CA LYS A 38 10.57 4.64 4.91
C LYS A 38 11.78 3.72 4.77
N ASP A 39 11.85 2.66 5.57
CA ASP A 39 12.94 1.68 5.49
C ASP A 39 13.01 1.00 4.11
N LEU A 40 11.86 0.80 3.43
CA LEU A 40 11.82 0.25 2.07
C LEU A 40 12.22 1.27 0.99
N ILE A 41 11.87 2.54 1.17
CA ILE A 41 12.17 3.62 0.21
C ILE A 41 13.63 4.08 0.32
N ASP A 42 14.17 4.13 1.53
CA ASP A 42 15.52 4.63 1.81
C ASP A 42 16.61 3.57 1.54
N GLN A 43 16.23 2.36 1.09
CA GLN A 43 17.17 1.31 0.73
C GLN A 43 18.08 1.74 -0.45
N PRO A 44 19.41 1.66 -0.29
CA PRO A 44 20.34 1.83 -1.40
C PRO A 44 20.02 0.83 -2.51
N ASP A 45 19.97 1.31 -3.75
CA ASP A 45 19.56 0.52 -4.93
C ASP A 45 18.13 -0.07 -4.84
N GLY A 46 17.30 0.45 -3.93
CA GLY A 46 15.91 0.07 -3.77
C GLY A 46 15.07 0.33 -5.03
N HIS A 47 14.07 -0.52 -5.23
CA HIS A 47 13.10 -0.36 -6.32
C HIS A 47 11.86 0.44 -5.90
N PHE A 48 11.56 0.54 -4.60
CA PHE A 48 10.42 1.27 -4.08
C PHE A 48 10.68 2.78 -4.06
N THR A 49 9.64 3.57 -4.37
CA THR A 49 9.78 5.03 -4.52
C THR A 49 8.69 5.83 -3.82
N GLN A 50 7.54 5.21 -3.51
CA GLN A 50 6.42 5.90 -2.88
C GLN A 50 5.57 4.91 -2.07
N PHE A 51 4.78 5.43 -1.14
CA PHE A 51 3.87 4.63 -0.32
C PHE A 51 2.56 5.36 -0.01
N GLU A 52 1.52 4.59 0.27
CA GLU A 52 0.26 5.06 0.86
C GLU A 52 -0.10 4.19 2.06
N ILE A 53 -0.71 4.82 3.08
CA ILE A 53 -1.29 4.13 4.23
C ILE A 53 -2.73 4.58 4.35
N HIS A 54 -3.66 3.63 4.38
CA HIS A 54 -5.08 3.92 4.57
C HIS A 54 -5.71 2.96 5.58
N PRO A 55 -6.74 3.41 6.31
CA PRO A 55 -7.52 2.56 7.20
C PRO A 55 -8.36 1.54 6.40
N SER A 56 -8.54 0.33 6.92
CA SER A 56 -9.32 -0.71 6.23
C SER A 56 -9.97 -1.74 7.15
N ASP A 57 -11.27 -1.97 6.94
CA ASP A 57 -12.03 -3.06 7.59
C ASP A 57 -11.92 -4.40 6.86
N HIS A 58 -11.37 -4.38 5.65
CA HIS A 58 -11.22 -5.54 4.79
C HIS A 58 -9.75 -5.76 4.42
N ALA A 59 -8.84 -5.36 5.31
CA ALA A 59 -7.39 -5.43 5.11
C ALA A 59 -6.90 -6.83 4.70
N ASN A 60 -7.55 -7.91 5.17
CA ASN A 60 -7.28 -9.28 4.71
C ASN A 60 -7.51 -9.45 3.19
N GLY A 61 -8.63 -8.95 2.68
CA GLY A 61 -8.96 -9.02 1.26
C GLY A 61 -8.04 -8.15 0.42
N GLU A 62 -7.63 -6.99 0.93
CA GLU A 62 -6.67 -6.14 0.23
C GLU A 62 -5.30 -6.80 0.07
N MET A 63 -4.85 -7.63 1.02
CA MET A 63 -3.58 -8.36 0.89
C MET A 63 -3.59 -9.37 -0.27
N THR A 64 -4.75 -9.93 -0.60
CA THR A 64 -4.89 -10.98 -1.62
C THR A 64 -5.26 -10.45 -3.00
N GLN A 65 -5.75 -9.22 -3.10
CA GLN A 65 -6.04 -8.60 -4.39
C GLN A 65 -4.76 -8.37 -5.18
N ALA A 66 -4.72 -8.78 -6.44
CA ALA A 66 -3.63 -8.40 -7.33
C ALA A 66 -3.74 -6.90 -7.64
N GLU A 67 -2.63 -6.16 -7.52
CA GLU A 67 -2.58 -4.78 -7.99
C GLU A 67 -2.40 -4.80 -9.51
N HIS A 68 -3.47 -4.50 -10.24
CA HIS A 68 -3.38 -4.35 -11.69
C HIS A 68 -2.75 -2.98 -12.00
N PHE A 69 -1.46 -2.96 -12.32
CA PHE A 69 -0.94 -1.82 -13.09
C PHE A 69 -1.54 -1.89 -14.49
N VAL A 70 -2.48 -0.98 -14.77
CA VAL A 70 -2.89 -0.66 -16.14
C VAL A 70 -1.61 -0.24 -16.86
N ARG A 71 -1.09 -1.07 -17.77
CA ARG A 71 -0.03 -0.63 -18.68
C ARG A 71 -0.60 0.53 -19.51
N PRO A 72 0.00 1.74 -19.54
CA PRO A 72 -0.49 2.81 -20.39
C PRO A 72 -0.19 2.61 -21.89
N HIS A 73 0.21 1.40 -22.32
CA HIS A 73 0.63 1.13 -23.70
C HIS A 73 0.43 -0.35 -24.01
N LEU A 74 -0.80 -0.68 -24.38
CA LEU A 74 -1.17 -1.65 -25.43
C LEU A 74 -2.64 -1.39 -25.81
N SER A 75 -2.99 -0.10 -25.98
CA SER A 75 -4.12 0.31 -26.81
C SER A 75 -3.57 0.65 -28.19
N THR A 76 -2.89 -0.31 -28.82
CA THR A 76 -2.68 -0.29 -30.26
C THR A 76 -3.59 -1.36 -30.81
N GLU A 77 -4.73 -0.89 -31.30
CA GLU A 77 -5.60 -1.47 -32.33
C GLU A 77 -5.38 -2.95 -32.67
N LEU A 78 -6.40 -3.76 -32.37
CA LEU A 78 -6.84 -4.88 -33.22
C LEU A 78 -8.37 -4.92 -33.23
#